data_AF-A0A1F8T033-F1
#
_entry.id   AF-A0A1F8T033-F1
#
_cell.length_a   1.000
_cell.length_b   1.000
_cell.length_c   1.000
_cell.angle_alpha   90.00
_cell.angle_beta   90.00
_cell.angle_gamma   90.00
#
_symmetry.space_group_name_H-M   'P 1'
#
loop_
_entity.id
_entity.type
_entity.pdbx_description
1 polymer ?
#
loop_
_entity_poly.entity_id
_entity_poly.type
_entity_poly.pdbx_seq_one_letter_code
_entity_poly.pdbx_strand_id
1 'polypeptide(L)'
;MIQNGTPVANVVVEFTDDVTPRQAGTNPGGHYWFTTLAPGTNFTLTFRQSDNPQMIPITEIASLAWIEGTLPTGVNIIDLPDFEVSVNLNDMIFELQTPADGASYSAAAISTSNPIQFNWSLYNQGGSYQVQVGPDGSNDPIWSSNQLATTSFMWNGTVDDGTHITQGAYWWRVGVTRSLGNYIVVIFTQQFEMQFTP
;
A
#
# COMPACT_ATOMS: atom_id res chain seq x y z
N MET A 1 -10.45 10.82 7.68
CA MET A 1 -10.29 9.46 7.13
C MET A 1 -11.64 8.98 6.67
N ILE A 2 -11.68 8.41 5.48
CA ILE A 2 -12.88 7.96 4.82
C ILE A 2 -12.70 6.57 4.22
N GLN A 3 -13.80 5.84 4.09
CA GLN A 3 -13.93 4.59 3.33
C GLN A 3 -15.08 4.79 2.34
N ASN A 4 -14.75 4.79 1.04
CA ASN A 4 -15.69 5.01 -0.06
C ASN A 4 -16.55 6.27 0.19
N GLY A 5 -15.89 7.37 0.55
CA GLY A 5 -16.55 8.65 0.85
C GLY A 5 -17.26 8.75 2.20
N THR A 6 -17.29 7.68 3.01
CA THR A 6 -17.92 7.68 4.34
C THR A 6 -16.88 7.83 5.44
N PRO A 7 -17.05 8.74 6.43
CA PRO A 7 -16.13 8.85 7.54
C PRO A 7 -16.04 7.56 8.38
N VAL A 8 -14.82 7.20 8.79
CA VAL A 8 -14.58 5.99 9.60
C VAL A 8 -14.08 6.36 10.99
N ALA A 9 -14.76 5.85 12.01
CA ALA A 9 -14.44 6.09 13.42
C ALA A 9 -13.56 5.00 14.02
N ASN A 10 -12.87 5.32 15.12
CA ASN A 10 -12.03 4.40 15.90
C ASN A 10 -10.94 3.70 15.07
N VAL A 11 -10.38 4.41 14.08
CA VAL A 11 -9.23 3.95 13.30
C VAL A 11 -7.98 4.62 13.83
N VAL A 12 -6.94 3.84 14.10
CA VAL A 12 -5.61 4.29 14.47
C VAL A 12 -4.83 4.63 13.21
N VAL A 13 -4.25 5.83 13.20
CA VAL A 13 -3.30 6.30 12.20
C VAL A 13 -1.99 6.71 12.86
N GLU A 14 -0.88 6.55 12.14
CA GLU A 14 0.46 6.91 12.59
C GLU A 14 1.02 8.07 11.77
N PHE A 15 1.56 9.08 12.42
CA PHE A 15 2.18 10.24 11.79
C PHE A 15 3.68 10.29 12.11
N THR A 16 4.50 10.38 11.07
CA THR A 16 5.95 10.50 11.13
C THR A 16 6.42 11.75 10.41
N ASP A 17 7.42 12.41 10.97
CA ASP A 17 8.18 13.55 10.42
C ASP A 17 9.57 13.52 11.12
N ASP A 18 10.29 14.64 11.22
CA ASP A 18 11.60 14.70 11.90
C ASP A 18 11.51 14.71 13.45
N VAL A 19 10.33 14.50 14.03
CA VAL A 19 10.18 14.24 15.47
C VAL A 19 9.56 12.85 15.70
N THR A 20 9.43 12.47 16.98
CA THR A 20 9.00 11.11 17.35
C THR A 20 7.63 10.74 16.73
N PRO A 21 7.46 9.51 16.19
CA PRO A 21 6.19 9.04 15.67
C PRO A 21 5.05 9.20 16.67
N ARG A 22 3.86 9.57 16.18
CA ARG A 22 2.64 9.71 17.00
C ARG A 22 1.52 8.90 16.40
N GLN A 23 0.60 8.46 17.25
CA GLN A 23 -0.62 7.80 16.83
C GLN A 23 -1.84 8.58 17.32
N ALA A 24 -2.91 8.54 16.52
CA ALA A 24 -4.20 9.12 16.86
C ALA A 24 -5.33 8.20 16.40
N GLY A 25 -6.41 8.15 17.18
CA GLY A 25 -7.65 7.48 16.81
C GLY A 25 -8.62 8.45 16.12
N THR A 26 -9.35 8.00 15.10
CA THR A 26 -10.38 8.80 14.47
C THR A 26 -11.64 8.91 15.33
N ASN A 27 -12.24 10.09 15.36
CA ASN A 27 -13.51 10.34 16.04
C ASN A 27 -14.72 9.86 15.18
N PRO A 28 -15.97 9.99 15.65
CA PRO A 28 -17.16 9.59 14.88
C PRO A 28 -17.30 10.26 13.49
N GLY A 29 -16.71 11.43 13.29
CA GLY A 29 -16.66 12.13 12.00
C GLY A 29 -15.42 11.79 11.16
N GLY A 30 -14.63 10.77 11.55
CA GLY A 30 -13.42 10.38 10.84
C GLY A 30 -12.25 11.35 10.99
N HIS A 31 -12.34 12.33 11.89
CA HIS A 31 -11.29 13.32 12.12
C HIS A 31 -10.30 12.86 13.18
N TYR A 32 -9.06 13.32 13.05
CA TYR A 32 -7.95 13.11 13.96
C TYR A 32 -7.04 14.35 13.89
N TRP A 33 -6.18 14.53 14.88
CA TRP A 33 -5.21 15.62 14.89
C TRP A 33 -3.93 15.18 15.57
N PHE A 34 -2.83 15.79 15.16
CA PHE A 34 -1.52 15.64 15.77
C PHE A 34 -1.03 17.01 16.22
N THR A 35 -0.34 17.03 17.36
CA THR A 35 0.34 18.23 17.85
C THR A 35 1.84 18.05 17.68
N THR A 36 2.61 19.13 17.93
CA THR A 36 4.08 19.09 17.95
C THR A 36 4.69 18.61 16.64
N LEU A 37 4.31 19.23 15.52
CA LEU A 37 4.82 18.92 14.18
C LEU A 37 6.22 19.52 13.96
N ALA A 38 6.93 19.04 12.94
CA ALA A 38 8.15 19.66 12.40
C ALA A 38 7.87 20.39 11.07
N PRO A 39 7.46 21.68 11.08
CA PRO A 39 7.21 22.42 9.83
C PRO A 39 8.43 22.44 8.90
N GLY A 40 8.20 22.31 7.60
CA GLY A 40 9.24 22.33 6.57
C GLY A 40 9.91 20.97 6.31
N THR A 41 9.59 19.93 7.09
CA THR A 41 10.14 18.58 6.88
C THR A 41 9.17 17.72 6.08
N ASN A 42 9.66 16.59 5.56
CA ASN A 42 8.79 15.59 4.99
C ASN A 42 8.00 14.91 6.10
N PHE A 43 6.79 14.47 5.77
CA PHE A 43 5.95 13.68 6.65
C PHE A 43 5.36 12.48 5.93
N THR A 44 4.95 11.49 6.71
CA THR A 44 4.08 10.41 6.28
C THR A 44 2.97 10.22 7.31
N LEU A 45 1.74 10.14 6.83
CA LEU A 45 0.59 9.70 7.63
C LEU A 45 0.16 8.33 7.12
N THR A 46 0.26 7.33 7.98
CA THR A 46 0.11 5.91 7.64
C THR A 46 -1.13 5.32 8.29
N PHE A 47 -1.85 4.53 7.51
CA PHE A 47 -2.86 3.59 7.97
C PHE A 47 -2.36 2.16 7.71
N ARG A 48 -2.39 1.31 8.73
CA ARG A 48 -2.15 -0.13 8.58
C ARG A 48 -3.39 -0.88 9.04
N GLN A 49 -3.85 -1.83 8.23
CA GLN A 49 -4.96 -2.68 8.64
C GLN A 49 -4.61 -3.58 9.83
N SER A 50 -3.33 -4.00 9.95
CA SER A 50 -2.84 -4.77 11.10
C SER A 50 -3.03 -4.05 12.43
N ASP A 51 -2.96 -2.72 12.43
CA ASP A 51 -3.13 -1.88 13.61
C ASP A 51 -4.64 -1.60 13.88
N ASN A 52 -5.51 -2.03 12.96
CA ASN A 52 -6.94 -1.77 12.92
C ASN A 52 -7.76 -3.04 12.63
N PRO A 53 -7.61 -4.13 13.40
CA PRO A 53 -8.25 -5.43 13.12
C PRO A 53 -9.78 -5.39 13.19
N GLN A 54 -10.37 -4.33 13.74
CA GLN A 54 -11.81 -4.11 13.84
C GLN A 54 -12.48 -3.73 12.51
N MET A 55 -11.71 -3.38 11.48
CA MET A 55 -12.27 -2.88 10.22
C MET A 55 -12.81 -4.02 9.35
N ILE A 56 -14.09 -3.95 8.98
CA ILE A 56 -14.78 -4.91 8.12
C ILE A 56 -15.60 -4.19 7.01
N PRO A 57 -15.71 -4.76 5.81
CA PRO A 57 -15.02 -5.96 5.32
C PRO A 57 -13.55 -5.68 4.96
N ILE A 58 -12.65 -6.57 5.41
CA ILE A 58 -11.18 -6.47 5.23
C ILE A 58 -10.79 -6.40 3.74
N THR A 59 -11.54 -7.06 2.86
CA THR A 59 -11.26 -7.15 1.42
C THR A 59 -11.54 -5.86 0.67
N GLU A 60 -12.34 -4.95 1.22
CA GLU A 60 -12.63 -3.64 0.61
C GLU A 60 -11.74 -2.52 1.17
N ILE A 61 -10.82 -2.86 2.05
CA ILE A 61 -9.95 -1.93 2.75
C ILE A 61 -8.51 -2.24 2.38
N ALA A 62 -7.70 -1.20 2.21
CA ALA A 62 -6.28 -1.33 1.93
C ALA A 62 -5.55 -2.08 3.05
N SER A 63 -4.56 -2.90 2.72
CA SER A 63 -3.69 -3.51 3.76
C SER A 63 -2.82 -2.45 4.43
N LEU A 64 -2.37 -1.50 3.63
CA LEU A 64 -1.52 -0.38 3.98
C LEU A 64 -1.90 0.80 3.08
N ALA A 65 -2.00 1.98 3.65
CA ALA A 65 -2.10 3.20 2.88
C ALA A 65 -1.27 4.27 3.57
N TRP A 66 -0.79 5.25 2.81
CA TRP A 66 -0.25 6.46 3.40
C TRP A 66 -0.44 7.67 2.49
N ILE A 67 -0.35 8.84 3.12
CA ILE A 67 -0.17 10.12 2.45
C ILE A 67 1.16 10.72 2.90
N GLU A 68 1.92 11.24 1.95
CA GLU A 68 3.21 11.87 2.19
C GLU A 68 3.33 13.21 1.46
N GLY A 69 4.23 14.05 1.96
CA GLY A 69 4.57 15.34 1.37
C GLY A 69 5.45 16.14 2.32
N THR A 70 5.49 17.45 2.10
CA THR A 70 6.26 18.38 2.94
C THR A 70 5.29 19.24 3.76
N LEU A 71 5.55 19.36 5.07
CA LEU A 71 4.75 20.21 5.94
C LEU A 71 4.98 21.70 5.61
N PRO A 72 3.92 22.50 5.39
CA PRO A 72 4.07 23.93 5.15
C PRO A 72 4.63 24.66 6.38
N THR A 73 5.34 25.76 6.14
CA THR A 73 5.85 26.66 7.18
C THR A 73 5.01 27.92 7.28
N GLY A 74 5.07 28.61 8.43
CA GLY A 74 4.38 29.90 8.63
C GLY A 74 2.87 29.81 8.85
N VAL A 75 2.34 28.61 9.10
CA VAL A 75 0.93 28.37 9.41
C VAL A 75 0.77 27.72 10.78
N ASN A 76 -0.34 28.01 11.46
CA ASN A 76 -0.65 27.47 12.79
C ASN A 76 -1.43 26.15 12.74
N ILE A 77 -2.14 25.90 11.64
CA ILE A 77 -2.94 24.70 11.39
C ILE A 77 -2.60 24.20 9.99
N ILE A 78 -2.38 22.91 9.87
CA ILE A 78 -2.08 22.23 8.61
C ILE A 78 -3.22 21.26 8.37
N ASP A 79 -4.07 21.59 7.40
CA ASP A 79 -5.15 20.71 6.96
C ASP A 79 -4.62 19.77 5.88
N LEU A 80 -4.73 18.47 6.13
CA LEU A 80 -4.47 17.42 5.16
C LEU A 80 -5.78 17.06 4.46
N PRO A 81 -5.72 16.62 3.19
CA PRO A 81 -6.91 16.15 2.49
C PRO A 81 -7.44 14.87 3.12
N ASP A 82 -8.68 14.51 2.77
CA ASP A 82 -9.29 13.28 3.25
C ASP A 82 -8.45 12.06 2.85
N PHE A 83 -8.06 11.30 3.88
CA PHE A 83 -7.30 10.08 3.71
C PHE A 83 -8.25 8.90 3.49
N GLU A 84 -8.41 8.52 2.21
CA GLU A 84 -9.23 7.40 1.73
C GLU A 84 -8.46 6.08 1.83
N VAL A 85 -9.06 5.08 2.47
CA VAL A 85 -8.47 3.74 2.69
C VAL A 85 -9.21 2.63 1.95
N SER A 86 -10.28 2.94 1.22
CA SER A 86 -11.01 1.94 0.45
C SER A 86 -10.23 1.48 -0.78
N VAL A 87 -10.27 0.18 -1.05
CA VAL A 87 -9.90 -0.38 -2.36
C VAL A 87 -11.12 -0.60 -3.24
N ASN A 88 -12.34 -0.46 -2.72
CA ASN A 88 -13.57 -0.44 -3.50
C ASN A 88 -14.06 1.02 -3.66
N LEU A 89 -13.97 1.56 -4.87
CA LEU A 89 -14.45 2.90 -5.20
C LEU A 89 -15.54 2.84 -6.27
N ASN A 90 -16.74 3.32 -5.94
CA ASN A 90 -17.89 3.32 -6.86
C ASN A 90 -18.14 1.94 -7.50
N ASP A 91 -18.16 0.89 -6.68
CA ASP A 91 -18.36 -0.52 -7.07
C ASP A 91 -17.27 -1.10 -7.98
N MET A 92 -16.11 -0.43 -8.09
CA MET A 92 -14.92 -0.95 -8.74
C MET A 92 -13.87 -1.28 -7.69
N ILE A 93 -13.60 -2.57 -7.54
CA ILE A 93 -12.63 -3.11 -6.58
C ILE A 93 -11.26 -3.13 -7.23
N PHE A 94 -10.28 -2.52 -6.56
CA PHE A 94 -8.86 -2.66 -6.83
C PHE A 94 -8.31 -3.90 -6.13
N GLU A 95 -8.06 -4.94 -6.90
CA GLU A 95 -7.77 -6.29 -6.43
C GLU A 95 -6.72 -6.99 -7.30
N LEU A 96 -6.09 -7.98 -6.68
CA LEU A 96 -5.15 -8.88 -7.31
C LEU A 96 -5.90 -9.96 -8.10
N GLN A 97 -5.37 -10.34 -9.26
CA GLN A 97 -6.03 -11.30 -10.16
C GLN A 97 -5.15 -12.50 -10.51
N THR A 98 -3.86 -12.25 -10.79
CA THR A 98 -2.91 -13.30 -11.14
C THR A 98 -1.53 -12.88 -10.64
N PRO A 99 -0.73 -13.78 -10.03
CA PRO A 99 -1.06 -15.14 -9.60
C PRO A 99 -2.26 -15.20 -8.65
N ALA A 100 -2.98 -16.32 -8.63
CA ALA A 100 -4.05 -16.50 -7.64
C ALA A 100 -3.46 -16.62 -6.23
N ASP A 101 -4.25 -16.35 -5.21
CA ASP A 101 -3.86 -16.54 -3.81
C ASP A 101 -3.46 -18.00 -3.55
N GLY A 102 -2.27 -18.22 -3.00
CA GLY A 102 -1.67 -19.54 -2.80
C GLY A 102 -1.06 -20.19 -4.05
N ALA A 103 -0.84 -19.44 -5.14
CA ALA A 103 -0.24 -19.98 -6.36
C ALA A 103 1.18 -20.52 -6.13
N SER A 104 1.53 -21.61 -6.82
CA SER A 104 2.84 -22.25 -6.67
C SER A 104 3.62 -22.30 -7.98
N TYR A 105 4.93 -22.03 -7.88
CA TYR A 105 5.88 -22.02 -8.98
C TYR A 105 7.20 -22.70 -8.57
N SER A 106 7.90 -23.32 -9.52
CA SER A 106 9.29 -23.75 -9.27
C SER A 106 10.22 -22.55 -9.37
N ALA A 107 10.98 -22.26 -8.32
CA ALA A 107 11.95 -21.16 -8.27
C ALA A 107 12.96 -21.27 -9.42
N ALA A 108 13.44 -22.49 -9.70
CA ALA A 108 14.41 -22.77 -10.76
C ALA A 108 13.85 -22.56 -12.18
N ALA A 109 12.53 -22.61 -12.36
CA ALA A 109 11.89 -22.45 -13.67
C ALA A 109 11.64 -20.99 -14.04
N ILE A 110 11.63 -20.07 -13.07
CA ILE A 110 11.36 -18.65 -13.30
C ILE A 110 12.57 -18.02 -14.00
N SER A 111 12.33 -17.32 -15.10
CA SER A 111 13.40 -16.67 -15.86
C SER A 111 12.83 -15.60 -16.79
N THR A 112 13.69 -14.94 -17.57
CA THR A 112 13.24 -14.02 -18.64
C THR A 112 12.43 -14.71 -19.74
N SER A 113 12.67 -16.01 -19.98
CA SER A 113 11.93 -16.81 -20.96
C SER A 113 10.67 -17.47 -20.38
N ASN A 114 10.54 -17.49 -19.05
CA ASN A 114 9.40 -18.04 -18.33
C ASN A 114 9.11 -17.16 -17.09
N PRO A 115 8.64 -15.92 -17.30
CA PRO A 115 8.35 -15.00 -16.20
C PRO A 115 7.01 -15.34 -15.53
N ILE A 116 6.84 -14.87 -14.30
CA ILE A 116 5.53 -14.82 -13.64
C ILE A 116 4.83 -13.54 -14.10
N GLN A 117 3.58 -13.68 -14.58
CA GLN A 117 2.74 -12.55 -14.91
C GLN A 117 1.92 -12.12 -13.69
N PHE A 118 2.14 -10.90 -13.24
CA PHE A 118 1.27 -10.21 -12.30
C PHE A 118 0.18 -9.46 -13.04
N ASN A 119 -1.08 -9.58 -12.61
CA ASN A 119 -2.25 -8.86 -13.11
C ASN A 119 -3.13 -8.38 -11.94
N TRP A 120 -3.67 -7.18 -12.06
CA TRP A 120 -4.58 -6.57 -11.09
C TRP A 120 -5.66 -5.75 -11.80
N SER A 121 -6.71 -5.35 -11.10
CA SER A 121 -7.72 -4.43 -11.63
C SER A 121 -7.28 -2.97 -11.53
N LEU A 122 -7.87 -2.08 -12.32
CA LEU A 122 -7.60 -0.64 -12.23
C LEU A 122 -8.16 -0.08 -10.92
N TYR A 123 -7.40 0.82 -10.28
CA TYR A 123 -7.95 1.73 -9.29
C TYR A 123 -8.44 3.00 -10.01
N ASN A 124 -9.73 3.32 -9.86
CA ASN A 124 -10.40 4.38 -10.64
C ASN A 124 -9.72 5.77 -10.54
N GLN A 125 -9.02 6.02 -9.43
CA GLN A 125 -8.32 7.27 -9.13
C GLN A 125 -6.79 7.10 -9.10
N GLY A 126 -6.28 6.02 -9.68
CA GLY A 126 -4.86 5.67 -9.70
C GLY A 126 -4.07 6.49 -10.71
N GLY A 127 -2.84 6.83 -10.36
CA GLY A 127 -1.86 7.44 -11.27
C GLY A 127 -0.89 6.41 -11.83
N SER A 128 -0.15 5.72 -10.96
CA SER A 128 0.80 4.66 -11.32
C SER A 128 0.75 3.52 -10.33
N TYR A 129 1.25 2.35 -10.74
CA TYR A 129 1.25 1.14 -9.94
C TYR A 129 2.67 0.67 -9.64
N GLN A 130 2.83 -0.04 -8.53
CA GLN A 130 4.05 -0.77 -8.20
C GLN A 130 3.67 -2.15 -7.69
N VAL A 131 4.30 -3.18 -8.22
CA VAL A 131 4.20 -4.54 -7.69
C VAL A 131 5.29 -4.73 -6.64
N GLN A 132 4.93 -5.36 -5.52
CA GLN A 132 5.87 -5.70 -4.46
C GLN A 132 5.80 -7.20 -4.17
N VAL A 133 6.95 -7.80 -3.90
CA VAL A 133 7.08 -9.19 -3.43
C VAL A 133 7.91 -9.20 -2.16
N GLY A 134 7.44 -9.91 -1.14
CA GLY A 134 8.17 -10.06 0.12
C GLY A 134 8.02 -11.46 0.71
N PRO A 135 8.93 -11.88 1.60
CA PRO A 135 8.83 -13.15 2.31
C PRO A 135 7.60 -13.18 3.21
N ASP A 136 6.98 -14.35 3.34
CA ASP A 136 5.90 -14.55 4.31
C ASP A 136 6.36 -14.19 5.74
N GLY A 137 5.47 -13.54 6.50
CA GLY A 137 5.77 -13.00 7.83
C GLY A 137 6.62 -11.72 7.86
N SER A 138 7.09 -11.20 6.72
CA SER A 138 7.76 -9.90 6.62
C SER A 138 6.80 -8.82 6.11
N ASN A 139 6.89 -7.61 6.67
CA ASN A 139 6.19 -6.44 6.10
C ASN A 139 6.99 -5.76 4.98
N ASP A 140 8.30 -6.03 4.93
CA ASP A 140 9.22 -5.40 3.99
C ASP A 140 9.35 -6.26 2.73
N PRO A 141 9.16 -5.67 1.53
CA PRO A 141 9.42 -6.36 0.29
C PRO A 141 10.93 -6.60 0.11
N ILE A 142 11.26 -7.69 -0.56
CA ILE A 142 12.62 -7.95 -1.09
C ILE A 142 12.75 -7.55 -2.56
N TRP A 143 11.62 -7.28 -3.21
CA TRP A 143 11.57 -6.79 -4.57
C TRP A 143 10.42 -5.83 -4.77
N SER A 144 10.68 -4.74 -5.50
CA SER A 144 9.65 -3.83 -5.99
C SER A 144 9.87 -3.48 -7.45
N SER A 145 8.79 -3.43 -8.23
CA SER A 145 8.88 -2.92 -9.59
C SER A 145 9.18 -1.42 -9.61
N ASN A 146 9.66 -0.92 -10.76
CA ASN A 146 9.52 0.51 -11.09
C ASN A 146 8.03 0.88 -11.17
N GLN A 147 7.73 2.18 -11.21
CA GLN A 147 6.36 2.67 -11.41
C GLN A 147 5.84 2.26 -12.80
N LEU A 148 4.63 1.73 -12.84
CA LEU A 148 3.96 1.17 -14.00
C LEU A 148 2.71 1.98 -14.35
N ALA A 149 2.46 2.17 -15.64
CA ALA A 149 1.22 2.76 -16.14
C ALA A 149 0.18 1.70 -16.59
N THR A 150 0.52 0.42 -16.46
CA THR A 150 -0.28 -0.73 -16.86
C THR A 150 -0.83 -1.47 -15.65
N THR A 151 -1.75 -2.39 -15.88
CA THR A 151 -2.27 -3.31 -14.85
C THR A 151 -1.72 -4.73 -14.95
N SER A 152 -0.54 -4.85 -15.57
CA SER A 152 0.18 -6.10 -15.68
C SER A 152 1.69 -5.89 -15.71
N PHE A 153 2.42 -6.89 -15.22
CA PHE A 153 3.88 -6.90 -15.18
C PHE A 153 4.44 -8.32 -15.31
N MET A 154 5.52 -8.49 -16.08
CA MET A 154 6.24 -9.76 -16.21
C MET A 154 7.49 -9.74 -15.32
N TRP A 155 7.51 -10.55 -14.27
CA TRP A 155 8.63 -10.66 -13.35
C TRP A 155 9.44 -11.92 -13.59
N ASN A 156 10.76 -11.76 -13.72
CA ASN A 156 11.69 -12.83 -14.06
C ASN A 156 12.31 -13.53 -12.84
N GLY A 157 11.85 -13.22 -11.63
CA GLY A 157 12.37 -13.81 -10.39
C GLY A 157 13.60 -13.12 -9.81
N THR A 158 14.15 -12.08 -10.45
CA THR A 158 15.26 -11.30 -9.89
C THR A 158 14.75 -10.33 -8.84
N VAL A 159 15.35 -10.35 -7.65
CA VAL A 159 15.01 -9.46 -6.52
C VAL A 159 15.96 -8.26 -6.44
N ASP A 160 15.73 -7.31 -5.53
CA ASP A 160 16.38 -5.99 -5.57
C ASP A 160 17.90 -6.03 -5.37
N ASP A 161 18.43 -7.04 -4.69
CA ASP A 161 19.88 -7.25 -4.52
C ASP A 161 20.56 -7.91 -5.74
N GLY A 162 19.79 -8.18 -6.80
CA GLY A 162 20.24 -8.82 -8.03
C GLY A 162 20.30 -10.35 -7.97
N THR A 163 19.97 -10.96 -6.83
CA THR A 163 19.87 -12.42 -6.72
C THR A 163 18.55 -12.93 -7.30
N HIS A 164 18.46 -14.26 -7.47
CA HIS A 164 17.25 -14.93 -7.94
C HIS A 164 16.41 -15.39 -6.74
N ILE A 165 15.09 -15.36 -6.89
CA ILE A 165 14.15 -15.83 -5.88
C ILE A 165 14.44 -17.28 -5.46
N THR A 166 14.36 -17.54 -4.16
CA THR A 166 14.61 -18.87 -3.59
C THR A 166 13.31 -19.59 -3.26
N GLN A 167 13.40 -20.89 -2.98
CA GLN A 167 12.28 -21.65 -2.40
C GLN A 167 11.78 -20.97 -1.11
N GLY A 168 10.47 -21.03 -0.87
CA GLY A 168 9.85 -20.45 0.32
C GLY A 168 8.43 -19.94 0.08
N ALA A 169 7.79 -19.50 1.15
CA ALA A 169 6.51 -18.80 1.11
C ALA A 169 6.75 -17.29 1.01
N TYR A 170 5.99 -16.63 0.13
CA TYR A 170 6.09 -15.21 -0.17
C TYR A 170 4.69 -14.63 -0.32
N TRP A 171 4.57 -13.32 -0.17
CA TRP A 171 3.40 -12.57 -0.58
C TRP A 171 3.72 -11.71 -1.79
N TRP A 172 2.69 -11.35 -2.53
CA TRP A 172 2.72 -10.23 -3.46
C TRP A 172 1.52 -9.30 -3.24
N ARG A 173 1.73 -8.03 -3.56
CA ARG A 173 0.68 -7.00 -3.53
C ARG A 173 0.97 -5.91 -4.55
N VAL A 174 -0.03 -5.06 -4.79
CA VAL A 174 0.12 -3.91 -5.66
C VAL A 174 -0.18 -2.64 -4.89
N GLY A 175 0.74 -1.68 -4.96
CA GLY A 175 0.53 -0.31 -4.53
C GLY A 175 0.07 0.54 -5.71
N VAL A 176 -0.93 1.39 -5.49
CA VAL A 176 -1.30 2.46 -6.42
C VAL A 176 -0.91 3.81 -5.84
N THR A 177 -0.22 4.62 -6.64
CA THR A 177 0.18 5.98 -6.31
C THR A 177 -0.70 6.98 -7.06
N ARG A 178 -1.12 8.04 -6.39
CA ARG A 178 -1.82 9.17 -7.00
C ARG A 178 -1.43 10.50 -6.34
N SER A 179 -1.51 11.58 -7.11
CA SER A 179 -1.35 12.93 -6.58
C SER A 179 -2.65 13.44 -5.97
N LEU A 180 -2.55 14.12 -4.83
CA LEU A 180 -3.67 14.77 -4.15
C LEU A 180 -3.23 16.18 -3.73
N GLY A 181 -3.40 17.14 -4.64
CA GLY A 181 -2.83 18.49 -4.47
C GLY A 181 -1.30 18.43 -4.42
N ASN A 182 -0.72 18.90 -3.31
CA ASN A 182 0.74 18.90 -3.08
C ASN A 182 1.26 17.60 -2.43
N TYR A 183 0.38 16.61 -2.26
CA TYR A 183 0.68 15.37 -1.56
C TYR A 183 0.66 14.18 -2.51
N ILE A 184 1.34 13.12 -2.11
CA ILE A 184 1.29 11.81 -2.75
C ILE A 184 0.51 10.87 -1.83
N VAL A 185 -0.41 10.11 -2.41
CA VAL A 185 -1.14 9.06 -1.70
C VAL A 185 -0.77 7.72 -2.31
N VAL A 186 -0.44 6.76 -1.46
CA VAL A 186 -0.18 5.37 -1.84
C VAL A 186 -1.15 4.44 -1.12
N ILE A 187 -1.77 3.54 -1.86
CA ILE A 187 -2.76 2.58 -1.34
C ILE A 187 -2.37 1.18 -1.82
N PHE A 188 -2.29 0.22 -0.91
CA PHE A 188 -1.96 -1.17 -1.24
C PHE A 188 -3.19 -2.06 -1.18
N THR A 189 -3.30 -2.97 -2.16
CA THR A 189 -4.20 -4.11 -2.09
C THR A 189 -3.93 -4.96 -0.85
N GLN A 190 -4.83 -5.90 -0.57
CA GLN A 190 -4.48 -7.06 0.24
C GLN A 190 -3.34 -7.85 -0.40
N GLN A 191 -2.67 -8.68 0.40
CA GLN A 191 -1.63 -9.59 -0.07
C GLN A 191 -2.25 -10.88 -0.58
N PHE A 192 -1.69 -11.43 -1.66
CA PHE A 192 -1.89 -12.82 -2.06
C PHE A 192 -0.62 -13.61 -1.80
N GLU A 193 -0.78 -14.83 -1.33
CA GLU A 193 0.30 -15.76 -1.06
C GLU A 193 0.82 -16.40 -2.36
N MET A 194 2.12 -16.69 -2.37
CA MET A 194 2.81 -17.48 -3.39
C MET A 194 3.77 -18.46 -2.72
N GLN A 195 3.86 -19.67 -3.29
CA GLN A 195 4.78 -20.69 -2.83
C GLN A 195 5.80 -21.04 -3.91
N PHE A 196 7.08 -20.77 -3.65
CA PHE A 196 8.17 -21.22 -4.49
C PHE A 196 8.69 -22.58 -4.03
N THR A 197 8.61 -23.56 -4.92
CA THR A 197 9.20 -24.90 -4.74
C THR A 197 10.62 -24.91 -5.33
N PRO A 198 11.42 -25.96 -5.03
CA PRO A 198 12.70 -26.17 -5.71
C PRO A 198 12.61 -26.08 -7.24
#